data_AF-A0ABD5TRH3-F1
#
_entry.id   AF-A0ABD5TRH3-F1
#
_cell.length_a   1.000
_cell.length_b   1.000
_cell.length_c   1.000
_cell.angle_alpha   90.00
_cell.angle_beta   90.00
_cell.angle_gamma   90.00
#
_symmetry.space_group_name_H-M   'P 1'
#
loop_
_entity.id
_entity.type
_entity.pdbx_description
1 polymer ?
#
loop_
_entity_poly.entity_id
_entity_poly.type
_entity_poly.pdbx_seq_one_letter_code
_entity_poly.pdbx_strand_id
1 'polypeptide(L)'
;MPSSSRSEPQSIPTQLSYDSAVETLSIVLDVSPVGADDVTVSVGPNVVRISFDHDDDVFERVVSPPTDTHVFDGEREAIYNNGVLTVTVETAPKPTQQSA
;
A
#
# COMPACT_ATOMS: atom_id res chain seq x y z
N MET A 1 0.21 -18.67 -32.07
CA MET A 1 -0.14 -19.01 -30.69
C MET A 1 0.35 -17.87 -29.82
N PRO A 2 -0.50 -17.02 -29.21
CA PRO A 2 -0.03 -16.13 -28.16
C PRO A 2 0.24 -16.99 -26.92
N SER A 3 1.48 -17.00 -26.45
CA SER A 3 1.82 -17.59 -25.16
C SER A 3 1.34 -16.61 -24.11
N SER A 4 0.26 -16.95 -23.40
CA SER A 4 -0.14 -16.24 -22.19
C SER A 4 0.90 -16.55 -21.11
N SER A 5 1.94 -15.74 -21.02
CA SER A 5 2.79 -15.66 -19.84
C SER A 5 1.89 -15.17 -18.72
N ARG A 6 1.30 -16.08 -17.94
CA ARG A 6 0.79 -15.73 -16.63
C ARG A 6 2.04 -15.45 -15.80
N SER A 7 2.46 -14.19 -15.75
CA SER A 7 3.47 -13.74 -14.80
C SER A 7 2.95 -14.11 -13.41
N GLU A 8 3.57 -15.10 -12.77
CA GLU A 8 3.39 -15.32 -11.35
C GLU A 8 3.72 -14.00 -10.65
N PRO A 9 2.93 -13.53 -9.67
CA PRO A 9 3.16 -12.24 -9.06
C PRO A 9 4.56 -12.24 -8.46
N GLN A 10 5.49 -11.57 -9.12
CA GLN A 10 6.81 -11.33 -8.56
C GLN A 10 6.56 -10.64 -7.22
N SER A 11 7.01 -11.27 -6.15
CA SER A 11 6.79 -10.75 -4.81
C SER A 11 7.60 -9.47 -4.67
N ILE A 12 6.92 -8.34 -4.75
CA ILE A 12 7.52 -7.02 -4.59
C ILE A 12 8.06 -6.95 -3.16
N PRO A 13 9.36 -6.69 -2.95
CA PRO A 13 9.91 -6.51 -1.62
C PRO A 13 9.12 -5.43 -0.87
N THR A 14 8.34 -5.86 0.13
CA THR A 14 7.46 -5.00 0.90
C THR A 14 7.80 -5.14 2.37
N GLN A 15 8.08 -4.03 3.04
CA GLN A 15 8.26 -3.96 4.47
C GLN A 15 7.11 -3.17 5.09
N LEU A 16 6.53 -3.71 6.17
CA LEU A 16 5.47 -3.08 6.92
C LEU A 16 5.96 -2.84 8.35
N SER A 17 5.78 -1.62 8.86
CA SER A 17 6.08 -1.26 10.23
C SER A 17 4.93 -0.46 10.80
N TYR A 18 4.36 -0.92 11.92
CA TYR A 18 3.29 -0.22 12.62
C TYR A 18 3.81 0.32 13.95
N ASP A 19 3.64 1.61 14.19
CA ASP A 19 3.90 2.24 15.47
C ASP A 19 2.57 2.50 16.18
N SER A 20 2.28 1.71 17.22
CA SER A 20 1.05 1.84 18.00
C SER A 20 1.02 3.05 18.94
N ALA A 21 2.16 3.70 19.21
CA ALA A 21 2.20 4.87 20.08
C ALA A 21 1.64 6.12 19.39
N VAL A 22 1.78 6.17 18.06
CA VAL A 22 1.28 7.27 17.20
C VAL A 22 0.28 6.76 16.15
N GLU A 23 -0.23 5.54 16.34
CA GLU A 23 -1.20 4.85 15.47
C GLU A 23 -0.88 4.96 13.97
N THR A 24 0.40 4.85 13.59
CA THR A 24 0.86 5.09 12.22
C THR A 24 1.40 3.82 11.58
N LEU A 25 0.97 3.52 10.36
CA LEU A 25 1.50 2.45 9.53
C LEU A 25 2.45 3.02 8.46
N SER A 26 3.67 2.49 8.42
CA SER A 26 4.65 2.75 7.37
C SER A 26 4.80 1.52 6.47
N ILE A 27 4.71 1.75 5.16
CA ILE A 27 4.77 0.75 4.11
C ILE A 27 5.92 1.15 3.19
N VAL A 28 6.95 0.33 3.10
CA VAL A 28 8.10 0.57 2.23
C VAL A 28 8.12 -0.49 1.14
N LEU A 29 8.17 -0.06 -0.12
CA LEU A 29 8.24 -0.93 -1.28
C LEU A 29 9.44 -0.55 -2.13
N ASP A 30 10.20 -1.55 -2.56
CA ASP A 30 11.14 -1.40 -3.67
C ASP A 30 10.38 -1.63 -4.97
N VAL A 31 10.19 -0.54 -5.72
CA VAL A 31 9.49 -0.50 -7.01
C VAL A 31 10.44 -0.21 -8.16
N SER A 32 11.76 -0.24 -7.95
CA SER A 32 12.74 -0.05 -9.02
C SER A 32 12.55 -1.12 -10.12
N PRO A 33 12.62 -0.76 -11.41
CA PRO A 33 13.06 0.53 -11.97
C PRO A 33 11.90 1.50 -12.31
N VAL A 34 10.71 1.32 -11.75
CA VAL A 34 9.51 2.08 -12.10
C VAL A 34 9.61 3.54 -11.64
N GLY A 35 9.26 4.48 -12.52
CA GLY A 35 9.26 5.91 -12.23
C GLY A 35 8.10 6.33 -11.32
N ALA A 36 8.23 7.46 -10.63
CA ALA A 36 7.17 7.94 -9.72
C ALA A 36 5.82 8.18 -10.43
N ASP A 37 5.86 8.59 -11.70
CA ASP A 37 4.66 8.88 -12.49
C ASP A 37 3.83 7.62 -12.82
N ASP A 38 4.47 6.45 -12.78
CA ASP A 38 3.85 5.15 -13.05
C ASP A 38 3.37 4.46 -11.76
N VAL A 39 3.46 5.13 -10.61
CA VAL A 39 3.02 4.62 -9.31
C VAL A 39 1.75 5.32 -8.87
N THR A 40 0.71 4.55 -8.59
CA THR A 40 -0.54 5.05 -8.03
C THR A 40 -0.74 4.51 -6.62
N VAL A 41 -0.99 5.41 -5.67
CA VAL A 41 -1.33 5.07 -4.28
C VAL A 41 -2.75 5.54 -4.00
N SER A 42 -3.61 4.61 -3.58
CA SER A 42 -4.99 4.88 -3.19
C SER A 42 -5.22 4.41 -1.77
N VAL A 43 -5.68 5.32 -0.91
CA VAL A 43 -5.97 5.02 0.50
C VAL A 43 -7.47 5.08 0.73
N GLY A 44 -8.06 3.92 1.01
CA GLY A 44 -9.42 3.78 1.51
C GLY A 44 -9.41 3.40 3.00
N PRO A 45 -10.56 3.45 3.69
CA PRO A 45 -10.63 3.26 5.14
C PRO A 45 -10.18 1.87 5.61
N ASN A 46 -10.29 0.84 4.76
CA ASN A 46 -9.90 -0.52 5.12
C ASN A 46 -8.78 -1.08 4.24
N VAL A 47 -8.20 -0.26 3.37
CA VAL A 47 -7.24 -0.74 2.38
C VAL A 47 -6.37 0.38 1.85
N VAL A 48 -5.06 0.16 1.83
CA VAL A 48 -4.12 0.88 0.99
C VAL A 48 -3.87 0.03 -0.25
N ARG A 49 -4.11 0.58 -1.43
CA ARG A 49 -3.79 -0.03 -2.72
C ARG A 49 -2.63 0.74 -3.34
N ILE A 50 -1.60 0.02 -3.72
CA ILE A 50 -0.42 0.55 -4.39
C ILE A 50 -0.33 -0.22 -5.70
N SER A 51 -0.46 0.47 -6.82
CA SER A 51 -0.31 -0.14 -8.14
C SER A 51 0.81 0.55 -8.91
N PHE A 52 1.52 -0.22 -9.71
CA PHE A 52 2.54 0.35 -10.59
C PHE A 52 2.71 -0.45 -11.87
N ASP A 53 3.04 0.26 -12.94
CA ASP A 53 3.18 -0.29 -14.29
C ASP A 53 4.67 -0.52 -14.61
N HIS A 54 5.03 -1.72 -15.07
CA HIS A 54 6.38 -2.06 -15.49
C HIS A 54 6.37 -3.09 -16.64
N ASP A 55 7.03 -2.77 -17.76
CA ASP A 55 7.24 -3.68 -18.90
C ASP A 55 5.94 -4.41 -19.34
N ASP A 56 4.87 -3.64 -19.56
CA ASP A 56 3.51 -4.10 -19.93
C ASP A 56 2.74 -4.90 -18.85
N ASP A 57 3.31 -5.07 -17.66
CA ASP A 57 2.67 -5.68 -16.49
C ASP A 57 2.20 -4.62 -15.49
N VAL A 58 1.01 -4.81 -14.93
CA VAL A 58 0.49 -4.01 -13.80
C VAL A 58 0.65 -4.82 -12.52
N PHE A 59 1.42 -4.30 -11.58
CA PHE A 59 1.56 -4.90 -10.27
C PHE A 59 0.66 -4.20 -9.26
N GLU A 60 -0.01 -4.97 -8.40
CA GLU A 60 -0.83 -4.44 -7.31
C GLU A 60 -0.38 -5.00 -5.96
N ARG A 61 -0.22 -4.11 -4.99
CA ARG A 61 -0.03 -4.43 -3.58
C ARG A 61 -1.18 -3.86 -2.77
N VAL A 62 -1.79 -4.73 -1.98
CA VAL A 62 -2.91 -4.42 -1.11
C VAL A 62 -2.47 -4.60 0.34
N VAL A 63 -2.65 -3.56 1.16
CA VAL A 63 -2.30 -3.56 2.58
C VAL A 63 -3.54 -3.20 3.40
N SER A 64 -3.89 -4.08 4.34
CA SER A 64 -4.99 -3.87 5.29
C SER A 64 -4.49 -3.13 6.54
N PRO A 65 -5.39 -2.52 7.33
CA PRO A 65 -5.04 -1.99 8.64
C PRO A 65 -4.38 -3.06 9.52
N PRO A 66 -3.53 -2.65 10.49
CA PRO A 66 -2.78 -3.59 11.34
C PRO A 66 -3.68 -4.54 12.14
N THR A 67 -4.93 -4.15 12.42
CA THR A 67 -5.93 -5.01 13.06
C THR A 67 -7.33 -4.72 12.52
N ASP A 68 -8.24 -5.68 12.65
CA ASP A 68 -9.64 -5.53 12.23
C ASP A 68 -10.42 -4.48 13.02
N THR A 69 -9.87 -3.98 14.13
CA THR A 69 -10.46 -2.90 14.93
C THR A 69 -9.99 -1.52 14.52
N HIS A 70 -9.14 -1.38 13.50
CA HIS A 70 -8.63 -0.09 13.01
C HIS A 70 -9.02 0.16 11.55
N VAL A 71 -9.09 1.44 11.19
CA VAL A 71 -9.24 1.95 9.83
C VAL A 71 -8.09 2.90 9.52
N PHE A 72 -7.78 3.06 8.25
CA PHE A 72 -6.94 4.16 7.78
C PHE A 72 -7.76 5.45 7.81
N ASP A 73 -7.34 6.38 8.65
CA ASP A 73 -7.97 7.69 8.82
C ASP A 73 -6.91 8.68 9.26
N GLY A 74 -7.08 9.95 8.91
CA GLY A 74 -6.09 10.99 9.21
C GLY A 74 -5.07 11.25 8.10
N GLU A 75 -3.86 11.60 8.51
CA GLU A 75 -2.77 12.03 7.63
C GLU A 75 -2.24 10.90 6.76
N ARG A 76 -1.88 11.25 5.51
CA ARG A 76 -1.43 10.32 4.48
C ARG A 76 -0.31 10.96 3.72
N GLU A 77 0.82 10.26 3.64
CA GLU A 77 2.00 10.72 2.94
C GLU A 77 2.54 9.60 2.06
N ALA A 78 2.98 9.97 0.86
CA ALA A 78 3.69 9.06 -0.03
C ALA A 78 4.95 9.79 -0.51
N ILE A 79 6.11 9.20 -0.21
CA ILE A 79 7.41 9.71 -0.60
C ILE A 79 8.06 8.67 -1.51
N TYR A 80 8.41 9.08 -2.73
CA TYR A 80 9.17 8.28 -3.65
C TYR A 80 10.61 8.80 -3.74
N ASN A 81 11.60 7.93 -3.54
CA ASN A 81 13.02 8.26 -3.69
C ASN A 81 13.77 7.09 -4.34
N ASN A 82 14.34 7.32 -5.53
CA ASN A 82 15.25 6.39 -6.22
C ASN A 82 14.71 4.94 -6.31
N GLY A 83 13.45 4.75 -6.73
CA GLY A 83 12.85 3.43 -6.84
C GLY A 83 12.27 2.87 -5.54
N VAL A 84 12.39 3.59 -4.42
CA VAL A 84 11.78 3.18 -3.15
C VAL A 84 10.59 4.08 -2.84
N LEU A 85 9.41 3.47 -2.70
CA LEU A 85 8.19 4.13 -2.26
C LEU A 85 8.01 3.90 -0.76
N THR A 86 7.88 4.99 -0.01
CA THR A 86 7.47 4.97 1.40
C THR A 86 6.09 5.60 1.50
N VAL A 87 5.11 4.82 1.97
CA VAL A 87 3.76 5.29 2.26
C VAL A 87 3.57 5.28 3.77
N THR A 88 3.20 6.42 4.32
CA THR A 88 2.86 6.58 5.73
C THR A 88 1.38 6.92 5.82
N VAL A 89 0.65 6.17 6.64
CA VAL A 89 -0.79 6.36 6.81
C VAL A 89 -1.14 6.26 8.29
N GLU A 90 -1.83 7.27 8.79
CA GLU A 90 -2.42 7.21 10.12
C GLU A 90 -3.57 6.21 10.16
N THR A 91 -3.76 5.63 11.34
CA THR A 91 -4.85 4.72 11.62
C THR A 91 -5.63 5.23 12.83
N ALA A 92 -6.90 4.91 12.87
CA ALA A 92 -7.76 5.20 14.01
C ALA A 92 -8.59 3.96 14.36
N PRO A 93 -9.02 3.81 15.62
CA PRO A 93 -9.99 2.79 15.99
C PRO A 93 -11.27 2.92 15.14
N LYS A 94 -11.80 1.78 14.68
CA LYS A 94 -13.08 1.74 13.99
C LYS A 94 -14.17 2.33 14.89
N PRO A 95 -15.04 3.20 14.35
CA PRO A 95 -16.21 3.62 15.09
C PRO A 95 -17.03 2.37 15.42
N THR A 96 -17.13 2.05 16.71
CA THR A 96 -18.02 1.00 17.18
C THR A 96 -19.43 1.41 16.76
N GLN A 97 -20.02 0.74 15.78
CA GLN A 97 -21.44 0.93 15.49
C GLN A 97 -22.20 0.47 16.75
N GLN A 98 -22.53 1.42 17.63
CA GLN A 98 -23.59 1.23 18.60
C GLN A 98 -24.89 1.13 17.80
N SER A 99 -25.28 -0.11 17.47
CA SER A 99 -26.64 -0.39 17.02
C SER A 99 -27.59 0.03 18.15
N ALA A 100 -28.43 1.02 17.86
CA ALA A 100 -29.52 1.47 18.72
C ALA A 100 -30.65 0.44 18.77
#